data_AF-A0A484YWW0-F1
#
_entry.id   AF-A0A484YWW0-F1
#
_cell.length_a   1.000
_cell.length_b   1.000
_cell.length_c   1.000
_cell.angle_alpha   90.00
_cell.angle_beta   90.00
_cell.angle_gamma   90.00
#
_symmetry.space_group_name_H-M   'P 1'
#
loop_
_entity.id
_entity.type
_entity.pdbx_description
1 polymer ?
#
loop_
_entity_poly.entity_id
_entity_poly.type
_entity_poly.pdbx_seq_one_letter_code
_entity_poly.pdbx_strand_id
1 'polypeptide(L)'
;MNSPVPGKIQVSPTKPLATQRDLALAYSPGVAAPCLEIEKDPLAAYKYTARGNLVAVISNGTAVLGLGNIGALAGKPVMEGKGVLFKKFAGIDVFDIEVDELDPDKFINVVAALEPTFGGINLEDIKAPECFYIEQKLRERMNIPVFHDDQHGTAIISTAAILNGLRVVEKKSV
;
A
#
# COMPACT_ATOMS: atom_id res chain seq x y z
N MET A 1 8.32 7.56 20.42
CA MET A 1 7.14 7.00 19.74
C MET A 1 6.77 5.59 20.24
N ASN A 2 7.50 4.96 21.16
CA ASN A 2 7.21 3.59 21.62
C ASN A 2 6.35 3.52 22.90
N SER A 3 5.72 4.63 23.29
CA SER A 3 4.96 4.73 24.54
C SER A 3 3.87 5.79 24.43
N PRO A 4 2.69 5.55 25.03
CA PRO A 4 2.31 4.33 25.77
C PRO A 4 1.99 3.13 24.87
N VAL A 5 1.78 3.32 23.57
CA VAL A 5 1.43 2.25 22.61
C VAL A 5 2.58 2.09 21.60
N PRO A 6 3.10 0.86 21.39
CA PRO A 6 4.09 0.58 20.35
C PRO A 6 3.53 0.73 18.92
N GLY A 7 4.42 1.00 17.98
CA GLY A 7 4.07 1.17 16.57
C GLY A 7 3.50 2.56 16.26
N LYS A 8 3.24 2.80 14.98
CA LYS A 8 2.76 4.11 14.48
C LYS A 8 1.35 4.06 13.90
N ILE A 9 0.74 2.89 13.86
CA ILE A 9 -0.56 2.64 13.23
C ILE A 9 -1.52 1.95 14.20
N GLN A 10 -2.82 2.11 13.95
CA GLN A 10 -3.90 1.41 14.63
C GLN A 10 -5.09 1.25 13.70
N VAL A 11 -5.93 0.25 13.94
CA VAL A 11 -7.23 0.09 13.27
C VAL A 11 -8.32 0.70 14.16
N SER A 12 -9.16 1.56 13.59
CA SER A 12 -10.29 2.16 14.30
C SER A 12 -11.59 1.95 13.53
N PRO A 13 -12.68 1.48 14.18
CA PRO A 13 -13.98 1.36 13.54
C PRO A 13 -14.51 2.71 13.04
N THR A 14 -15.09 2.73 11.84
CA THR A 14 -15.68 3.95 11.26
C THR A 14 -17.18 4.08 11.48
N LYS A 15 -17.83 3.03 12.01
CA LYS A 15 -19.28 2.96 12.26
C LYS A 15 -19.55 2.72 13.75
N PRO A 16 -20.70 3.20 14.29
CA PRO A 16 -21.10 2.91 15.66
C PRO A 16 -21.20 1.40 15.90
N LEU A 17 -20.89 0.97 17.12
CA LEU A 17 -20.98 -0.42 17.57
C LEU A 17 -21.62 -0.51 18.99
N ALA A 18 -22.48 0.45 19.33
CA ALA A 18 -22.97 0.63 20.69
C ALA A 18 -24.23 -0.18 21.01
N THR A 19 -24.99 -0.57 19.99
CA THR A 19 -26.27 -1.26 20.15
C THR A 19 -26.26 -2.65 19.50
N GLN A 20 -27.20 -3.50 19.91
CA GLN A 20 -27.43 -4.80 19.25
C GLN A 20 -27.71 -4.64 17.76
N ARG A 21 -28.44 -3.57 17.38
CA ARG A 21 -28.72 -3.25 15.97
C ARG A 21 -27.43 -2.91 15.23
N ASP A 22 -26.54 -2.12 15.83
CA ASP A 22 -25.25 -1.77 15.23
C ASP A 22 -24.39 -3.01 15.00
N LEU A 23 -24.30 -3.90 15.99
CA LEU A 23 -23.57 -5.15 15.88
C LEU A 23 -24.16 -6.09 14.82
N ALA A 24 -25.49 -6.17 14.74
CA ALA A 24 -26.19 -6.96 13.73
C ALA A 24 -26.00 -6.42 12.31
N LEU A 25 -25.74 -5.12 12.14
CA LEU A 25 -25.42 -4.52 10.84
C LEU A 25 -23.93 -4.64 10.49
N ALA A 26 -23.05 -4.49 11.48
CA ALA A 26 -21.61 -4.63 11.30
C ALA A 26 -21.18 -6.10 11.07
N TYR A 27 -21.98 -7.05 11.55
CA TYR A 27 -21.71 -8.48 11.45
C TYR A 27 -22.99 -9.28 11.19
N SER A 28 -23.11 -10.49 11.72
CA SER A 28 -24.27 -11.35 11.49
C SER A 28 -25.54 -10.82 12.16
N PRO A 29 -26.71 -10.88 11.49
CA PRO A 29 -26.91 -11.41 10.13
C PRO A 29 -26.72 -10.36 9.00
N GLY A 30 -26.59 -9.07 9.31
CA GLY A 30 -26.62 -7.98 8.34
C GLY A 30 -25.48 -7.98 7.31
N VAL A 31 -24.29 -8.48 7.68
CA VAL A 31 -23.13 -8.59 6.79
C VAL A 31 -23.36 -9.51 5.59
N ALA A 32 -24.36 -10.40 5.64
CA ALA A 32 -24.70 -11.26 4.50
C ALA A 32 -25.15 -10.45 3.27
N ALA A 33 -25.85 -9.33 3.46
CA ALA A 33 -26.34 -8.50 2.37
C ALA A 33 -25.20 -7.94 1.49
N PRO A 34 -24.19 -7.21 2.01
CA PRO A 34 -23.08 -6.75 1.19
C PRO A 34 -22.25 -7.91 0.60
N CYS A 35 -22.11 -9.05 1.29
CA CYS A 35 -21.43 -10.22 0.72
C CYS A 35 -22.12 -10.75 -0.55
N LEU A 36 -23.45 -10.95 -0.51
CA LEU A 36 -24.22 -11.41 -1.67
C LEU A 36 -24.24 -10.40 -2.81
N GLU A 37 -24.17 -9.10 -2.52
CA GLU A 37 -24.06 -8.08 -3.57
C GLU A 37 -22.68 -8.09 -4.23
N ILE A 38 -21.60 -8.29 -3.47
CA ILE A 38 -20.24 -8.42 -4.01
C ILE A 38 -20.08 -9.72 -4.81
N GLU A 39 -20.73 -10.81 -4.39
CA GLU A 39 -20.74 -12.06 -5.15
C GLU A 39 -21.35 -11.88 -6.55
N LYS A 40 -22.43 -11.09 -6.66
CA LYS A 40 -23.09 -10.78 -7.93
C LYS A 40 -22.29 -9.79 -8.78
N ASP A 41 -21.73 -8.77 -8.15
CA ASP A 41 -20.91 -7.73 -8.79
C ASP A 41 -19.66 -7.43 -7.94
N PRO A 42 -18.49 -7.95 -8.31
CA PRO A 42 -17.25 -7.71 -7.58
C PRO A 42 -16.88 -6.22 -7.43
N LEU A 43 -17.33 -5.34 -8.34
CA LEU A 43 -17.08 -3.90 -8.23
C LEU A 43 -17.83 -3.26 -7.05
N ALA A 44 -18.89 -3.90 -6.56
CA ALA A 44 -19.60 -3.47 -5.36
C ALA A 44 -18.68 -3.47 -4.11
N ALA A 45 -17.54 -4.15 -4.14
CA ALA A 45 -16.55 -4.09 -3.07
C ALA A 45 -16.05 -2.65 -2.82
N TYR A 46 -15.96 -1.80 -3.84
CA TYR A 46 -15.60 -0.38 -3.70
C TYR A 46 -16.67 0.42 -2.94
N LYS A 47 -17.92 -0.01 -2.98
CA LYS A 47 -19.05 0.63 -2.30
C LYS A 47 -19.21 0.14 -0.86
N TYR A 48 -19.07 -1.16 -0.65
CA TYR A 48 -19.43 -1.81 0.63
C TYR A 48 -18.24 -2.06 1.55
N THR A 49 -17.00 -1.85 1.10
CA THR A 49 -15.79 -2.13 1.89
C THR A 49 -14.81 -0.96 1.85
N ALA A 50 -13.73 -1.06 2.64
CA ALA A 50 -12.64 -0.10 2.62
C ALA A 50 -11.74 -0.20 1.37
N ARG A 51 -11.93 -1.22 0.50
CA ARG A 51 -11.06 -1.51 -0.66
C ARG A 51 -10.72 -0.26 -1.48
N GLY A 52 -11.69 0.61 -1.73
CA GLY A 52 -11.49 1.83 -2.54
C GLY A 52 -10.54 2.87 -1.95
N ASN A 53 -10.28 2.84 -0.64
CA ASN A 53 -9.36 3.76 0.06
C ASN A 53 -8.15 3.04 0.69
N LEU A 54 -8.07 1.72 0.56
CA LEU A 54 -7.07 0.90 1.24
C LEU A 54 -5.92 0.54 0.28
N VAL A 55 -4.70 0.93 0.64
CA VAL A 55 -3.47 0.62 -0.09
C VAL A 55 -2.59 -0.33 0.72
N ALA A 56 -1.96 -1.29 0.06
CA ALA A 56 -0.90 -2.08 0.69
C ALA A 56 0.45 -1.39 0.49
N VAL A 57 1.22 -1.17 1.56
CA VAL A 57 2.65 -0.86 1.46
C VAL A 57 3.41 -2.17 1.64
N ILE A 58 4.08 -2.66 0.61
CA ILE A 58 4.66 -4.00 0.58
C ILE A 58 6.17 -3.92 0.36
N SER A 59 6.91 -4.64 1.21
CA SER A 59 8.37 -4.78 1.12
C SER A 59 8.81 -6.19 1.52
N ASN A 60 9.97 -6.62 1.01
CA ASN A 60 10.74 -7.75 1.57
C ASN A 60 11.97 -7.29 2.36
N GLY A 61 12.16 -5.98 2.55
CA GLY A 61 13.24 -5.41 3.35
C GLY A 61 14.64 -5.59 2.76
N THR A 62 14.74 -5.79 1.44
CA THR A 62 16.03 -6.05 0.78
C THR A 62 16.81 -4.79 0.44
N ALA A 63 16.18 -3.61 0.51
CA ALA A 63 16.82 -2.32 0.26
C ALA A 63 16.27 -1.21 1.17
N VAL A 64 16.23 -1.47 2.49
CA VAL A 64 15.64 -0.51 3.45
C VAL A 64 16.51 0.73 3.57
N LEU A 65 16.04 1.86 3.02
CA LEU A 65 16.76 3.14 3.07
C LEU A 65 18.23 3.00 2.63
N GLY A 66 19.17 3.59 3.39
CA GLY A 66 20.61 3.38 3.21
C GLY A 66 21.18 2.18 3.97
N LEU A 67 20.34 1.35 4.59
CA LEU A 67 20.75 0.21 5.42
C LEU A 67 20.91 -1.08 4.61
N GLY A 68 20.36 -1.11 3.39
CA GLY A 68 20.44 -2.27 2.51
C GLY A 68 19.52 -3.41 2.94
N ASN A 69 19.98 -4.64 2.74
CA ASN A 69 19.19 -5.82 3.07
C ASN A 69 19.29 -6.13 4.57
N ILE A 70 18.29 -5.70 5.33
CA ILE A 70 18.14 -5.99 6.76
C ILE A 70 16.95 -6.93 7.05
N GLY A 71 16.27 -7.38 6.01
CA GLY A 71 15.13 -8.31 6.08
C GLY A 71 13.80 -7.62 6.37
N ALA A 72 12.72 -8.31 6.03
CA ALA A 72 11.36 -7.77 6.02
C ALA A 72 10.94 -7.20 7.39
N LEU A 73 11.14 -7.97 8.48
CA LEU A 73 10.76 -7.55 9.82
C LEU A 73 11.51 -6.29 10.29
N ALA A 74 12.79 -6.15 9.97
CA ALA A 74 13.57 -4.98 10.37
C ALA A 74 13.17 -3.72 9.58
N GLY A 75 12.61 -3.90 8.37
CA GLY A 75 12.02 -2.83 7.56
C GLY A 75 10.67 -2.32 8.05
N LYS A 76 9.95 -3.11 8.86
CA LYS A 76 8.59 -2.78 9.35
C LYS A 76 8.42 -1.34 9.86
N PRO A 77 9.33 -0.77 10.68
CA PRO A 77 9.17 0.62 11.11
C PRO A 77 9.14 1.61 9.93
N VAL A 78 9.85 1.37 8.83
CA VAL A 78 9.80 2.24 7.65
C VAL A 78 8.43 2.13 6.98
N MET A 79 7.89 0.91 6.83
CA MET A 79 6.59 0.65 6.20
C MET A 79 5.43 1.26 7.01
N GLU A 80 5.43 1.10 8.34
CA GLU A 80 4.47 1.79 9.20
C GLU A 80 4.56 3.33 9.04
N GLY A 81 5.79 3.83 8.87
CA GLY A 81 6.05 5.25 8.61
C GLY A 81 5.39 5.71 7.32
N LYS A 82 5.53 4.94 6.23
CA LYS A 82 4.86 5.20 4.95
C LYS A 82 3.34 5.21 5.11
N GLY A 83 2.78 4.26 5.86
CA GLY A 83 1.35 4.24 6.17
C GLY A 83 0.85 5.51 6.87
N VAL A 84 1.61 6.04 7.84
CA VAL A 84 1.30 7.33 8.47
C VAL A 84 1.34 8.49 7.48
N LEU A 85 2.31 8.50 6.56
CA LEU A 85 2.43 9.56 5.54
C LEU A 85 1.24 9.52 4.57
N PHE A 86 0.86 8.34 4.06
CA PHE A 86 -0.35 8.16 3.24
C PHE A 86 -1.58 8.70 3.95
N LYS A 87 -1.78 8.33 5.23
CA LYS A 87 -2.94 8.78 5.98
C LYS A 87 -2.93 10.29 6.23
N LYS A 88 -1.78 10.83 6.63
CA LYS A 88 -1.65 12.24 7.02
C LYS A 88 -1.79 13.19 5.84
N PHE A 89 -1.23 12.85 4.68
CA PHE A 89 -1.14 13.76 3.54
C PHE A 89 -2.18 13.49 2.44
N ALA A 90 -2.66 12.25 2.31
CA ALA A 90 -3.62 11.88 1.26
C ALA A 90 -4.95 11.33 1.80
N GLY A 91 -5.08 11.09 3.11
CA GLY A 91 -6.28 10.49 3.70
C GLY A 91 -6.46 9.00 3.39
N ILE A 92 -5.47 8.37 2.75
CA ILE A 92 -5.47 6.97 2.33
C ILE A 92 -5.22 6.07 3.54
N ASP A 93 -5.99 4.99 3.66
CA ASP A 93 -5.77 3.96 4.67
C ASP A 93 -4.73 2.96 4.16
N VAL A 94 -3.87 2.48 5.05
CA VAL A 94 -2.76 1.59 4.68
C VAL A 94 -2.68 0.41 5.63
N PHE A 95 -2.40 -0.76 5.05
CA PHE A 95 -1.73 -1.84 5.76
C PHE A 95 -0.33 -2.04 5.18
N ASP A 96 0.65 -2.06 6.07
CA ASP A 96 2.01 -2.50 5.78
C ASP A 96 2.09 -4.03 5.81
N ILE A 97 2.72 -4.61 4.78
CA ILE A 97 2.85 -6.05 4.58
C ILE A 97 4.33 -6.37 4.32
N GLU A 98 4.99 -6.87 5.34
CA GLU A 98 6.36 -7.36 5.27
C GLU A 98 6.37 -8.83 4.79
N VAL A 99 6.77 -9.05 3.54
CA VAL A 99 6.83 -10.40 2.95
C VAL A 99 8.25 -10.93 3.06
N ASP A 100 8.45 -11.93 3.92
CA ASP A 100 9.75 -12.60 4.11
C ASP A 100 10.02 -13.63 2.99
N GLU A 101 10.17 -13.15 1.76
CA GLU A 101 10.48 -13.95 0.58
C GLU A 101 11.44 -13.19 -0.34
N LEU A 102 12.51 -13.89 -0.76
CA LEU A 102 13.58 -13.33 -1.58
C LEU A 102 13.49 -13.79 -3.04
N ASP A 103 12.79 -14.88 -3.32
CA ASP A 103 12.48 -15.32 -4.66
C ASP A 103 11.44 -14.37 -5.30
N PRO A 104 11.77 -13.68 -6.39
CA PRO A 104 10.85 -12.70 -6.99
C PRO A 104 9.53 -13.30 -7.45
N ASP A 105 9.51 -14.51 -8.01
CA ASP A 105 8.29 -15.14 -8.53
C ASP A 105 7.36 -15.53 -7.38
N LYS A 106 7.90 -16.07 -6.28
CA LYS A 106 7.12 -16.35 -5.08
C LYS A 106 6.61 -15.06 -4.42
N PHE A 107 7.43 -14.02 -4.35
CA PHE A 107 7.00 -12.71 -3.86
C PHE A 107 5.84 -12.16 -4.69
N ILE A 108 5.96 -12.17 -6.03
CA ILE A 108 4.88 -11.76 -6.96
C ILE A 108 3.60 -12.57 -6.70
N ASN A 109 3.71 -13.88 -6.50
CA ASN A 109 2.55 -14.74 -6.21
C ASN A 109 1.85 -14.35 -4.91
N VAL A 110 2.61 -14.07 -3.85
CA VAL A 110 2.06 -13.61 -2.57
C VAL A 110 1.33 -12.28 -2.76
N VAL A 111 1.97 -11.30 -3.39
CA VAL A 111 1.38 -9.96 -3.58
C VAL A 111 0.15 -9.99 -4.47
N ALA A 112 0.20 -10.70 -5.60
CA ALA A 112 -0.93 -10.81 -6.52
C ALA A 112 -2.16 -11.46 -5.86
N ALA A 113 -1.95 -12.44 -4.98
CA ALA A 113 -3.03 -13.08 -4.24
C ALA A 113 -3.76 -12.13 -3.26
N LEU A 114 -3.15 -11.00 -2.88
CA LEU A 114 -3.73 -9.99 -2.00
C LEU A 114 -4.62 -8.98 -2.74
N GLU A 115 -4.70 -9.02 -4.07
CA GLU A 115 -5.52 -8.11 -4.87
C GLU A 115 -6.97 -7.97 -4.37
N PRO A 116 -7.68 -9.02 -3.89
CA PRO A 116 -9.04 -8.89 -3.35
C PRO A 116 -9.19 -7.91 -2.16
N THR A 117 -8.12 -7.62 -1.44
CA THR A 117 -8.16 -6.75 -0.25
C THR A 117 -7.97 -5.28 -0.59
N PHE A 118 -7.10 -4.97 -1.55
CA PHE A 118 -6.56 -3.62 -1.73
C PHE A 118 -7.11 -2.92 -2.98
N GLY A 119 -7.18 -1.59 -2.92
CA GLY A 119 -7.46 -0.72 -4.05
C GLY A 119 -6.21 -0.30 -4.81
N GLY A 120 -5.02 -0.50 -4.23
CA GLY A 120 -3.73 -0.26 -4.87
C GLY A 120 -2.58 -0.86 -4.06
N ILE A 121 -1.44 -1.06 -4.73
CA ILE A 121 -0.20 -1.59 -4.15
C ILE A 121 0.91 -0.56 -4.30
N ASN A 122 1.57 -0.25 -3.18
CA ASN A 122 2.80 0.52 -3.12
C ASN A 122 3.97 -0.42 -2.77
N LEU A 123 4.85 -0.68 -3.73
CA LEU A 123 6.09 -1.42 -3.51
C LEU A 123 7.16 -0.48 -2.95
N GLU A 124 7.89 -0.96 -1.95
CA GLU A 124 8.81 -0.14 -1.16
C GLU A 124 10.06 -0.93 -0.75
N ASP A 125 11.25 -0.31 -0.78
CA ASP A 125 12.49 -0.86 -0.21
C ASP A 125 12.84 -2.28 -0.74
N ILE A 126 12.62 -2.52 -2.04
CA ILE A 126 12.96 -3.76 -2.75
C ILE A 126 14.21 -3.52 -3.61
N LYS A 127 15.22 -4.38 -3.47
CA LYS A 127 16.49 -4.19 -4.19
C LYS A 127 16.34 -4.30 -5.72
N ALA A 128 17.21 -3.58 -6.41
CA ALA A 128 17.45 -3.76 -7.84
C ALA A 128 18.42 -4.94 -8.10
N PRO A 129 18.31 -5.61 -9.26
CA PRO A 129 17.37 -5.37 -10.35
C PRO A 129 15.99 -6.03 -10.17
N GLU A 130 15.77 -6.81 -9.09
CA GLU A 130 14.55 -7.60 -8.91
C GLU A 130 13.29 -6.74 -8.81
N CYS A 131 13.38 -5.54 -8.22
CA CYS A 131 12.26 -4.61 -8.10
C CYS A 131 11.60 -4.24 -9.45
N PHE A 132 12.38 -4.13 -10.53
CA PHE A 132 11.85 -3.85 -11.88
C PHE A 132 11.02 -5.02 -12.40
N TYR A 133 11.53 -6.25 -12.26
CA TYR A 133 10.83 -7.45 -12.68
C TYR A 133 9.53 -7.67 -11.87
N ILE A 134 9.62 -7.48 -10.55
CA ILE A 134 8.48 -7.60 -9.64
C ILE A 134 7.37 -6.60 -10.00
N GLU A 135 7.70 -5.32 -10.16
CA GLU A 135 6.72 -4.29 -10.50
C GLU A 135 6.08 -4.58 -11.86
N GLN A 136 6.88 -4.90 -12.89
CA GLN A 136 6.36 -5.20 -14.22
C GLN A 136 5.36 -6.36 -14.16
N LYS A 137 5.72 -7.47 -13.51
CA LYS A 137 4.87 -8.66 -13.44
C LYS A 137 3.60 -8.44 -12.64
N LEU A 138 3.67 -7.67 -11.56
CA LEU A 138 2.48 -7.31 -10.79
C LEU A 138 1.54 -6.40 -11.59
N ARG A 139 2.09 -5.42 -12.33
CA ARG A 139 1.29 -4.56 -13.23
C ARG A 139 0.64 -5.33 -14.38
N GLU A 140 1.28 -6.38 -14.88
CA GLU A 140 0.71 -7.26 -15.91
C GLU A 140 -0.42 -8.15 -15.35
N ARG A 141 -0.31 -8.58 -14.09
CA ARG A 141 -1.19 -9.58 -13.50
C ARG A 141 -2.38 -9.01 -12.74
N MET A 142 -2.24 -7.82 -12.16
CA MET A 142 -3.22 -7.24 -11.24
C MET A 142 -4.11 -6.21 -11.94
N ASN A 143 -5.38 -6.12 -11.51
CA ASN A 143 -6.34 -5.13 -12.04
C ASN A 143 -6.42 -3.85 -11.20
N ILE A 144 -5.48 -3.67 -10.26
CA ILE A 144 -5.35 -2.47 -9.43
C ILE A 144 -4.00 -1.79 -9.69
N PRO A 145 -3.86 -0.48 -9.42
CA PRO A 145 -2.59 0.21 -9.57
C PRO A 145 -1.49 -0.42 -8.71
N VAL A 146 -0.34 -0.67 -9.32
CA VAL A 146 0.90 -1.07 -8.66
C VAL A 146 1.94 0.00 -8.96
N PHE A 147 2.59 0.53 -7.92
CA PHE A 147 3.53 1.63 -8.00
C PHE A 147 4.73 1.36 -7.11
N HIS A 148 5.95 1.50 -7.64
CA HIS A 148 7.16 1.46 -6.82
C HIS A 148 7.66 2.86 -6.47
N ASP A 149 7.65 3.21 -5.17
CA ASP A 149 7.95 4.59 -4.73
C ASP A 149 9.41 4.99 -4.98
N ASP A 150 10.36 4.13 -4.63
CA ASP A 150 11.79 4.42 -4.81
C ASP A 150 12.19 4.66 -6.27
N GLN A 151 11.45 4.08 -7.22
CA GLN A 151 11.67 4.26 -8.65
C GLN A 151 10.93 5.49 -9.16
N HIS A 152 9.60 5.44 -9.15
CA HIS A 152 8.76 6.41 -9.82
C HIS A 152 8.59 7.68 -8.98
N GLY A 153 8.45 7.57 -7.66
CA GLY A 153 8.35 8.72 -6.75
C GLY A 153 9.60 9.58 -6.81
N THR A 154 10.79 8.95 -6.73
CA THR A 154 12.08 9.63 -6.88
C THR A 154 12.21 10.31 -8.26
N ALA A 155 11.81 9.63 -9.33
CA ALA A 155 11.87 10.19 -10.67
C ALA A 155 10.95 11.41 -10.84
N ILE A 156 9.73 11.35 -10.31
CA ILE A 156 8.76 12.46 -10.36
C ILE A 156 9.31 13.70 -9.65
N ILE A 157 9.76 13.56 -8.40
CA ILE A 157 10.23 14.72 -7.62
C ILE A 157 11.54 15.28 -8.17
N SER A 158 12.47 14.42 -8.61
CA SER A 158 13.74 14.85 -9.21
C SER A 158 13.51 15.59 -10.53
N THR A 159 12.60 15.07 -11.37
CA THR A 159 12.23 15.73 -12.63
C THR A 159 11.59 17.09 -12.37
N ALA A 160 10.66 17.18 -11.41
CA ALA A 160 10.06 18.45 -11.02
C ALA A 160 11.10 19.46 -10.53
N ALA A 161 12.06 19.02 -9.71
CA ALA A 161 13.15 19.87 -9.23
C ALA A 161 14.04 20.37 -10.37
N ILE A 162 14.44 19.50 -11.30
CA ILE A 162 15.25 19.87 -12.48
C ILE A 162 14.49 20.87 -13.36
N LEU A 163 13.23 20.60 -13.69
CA LEU A 163 12.42 21.50 -14.50
C LEU A 163 12.28 22.89 -13.88
N ASN A 164 12.06 22.96 -12.56
CA ASN A 164 12.01 24.23 -11.84
C ASN A 164 13.37 24.92 -11.79
N GLY A 165 14.46 24.17 -11.60
CA GLY A 165 15.82 24.70 -11.66
C GLY A 165 16.13 25.33 -13.01
N LEU A 166 15.77 24.65 -14.12
CA LEU A 166 15.93 25.17 -15.48
C LEU A 166 15.17 26.49 -15.68
N ARG A 167 13.94 26.60 -15.15
CA ARG A 167 13.17 27.85 -15.19
C ARG A 167 13.87 28.99 -14.46
N VAL A 168 14.47 28.73 -13.29
CA VAL A 168 15.18 29.74 -12.50
C VAL A 168 16.42 30.26 -13.23
N VAL A 169 17.14 29.40 -13.94
CA VAL A 169 18.32 29.79 -14.74
C VAL A 169 17.97 30.14 -16.20
N GLU A 170 16.70 30.33 -16.50
CA GLU A 170 16.16 30.69 -17.83
C GLU A 170 16.62 29.76 -18.97
N LYS A 171 16.86 28.48 -18.66
CA LYS A 171 17.19 27.43 -19.63
C LYS A 171 15.95 26.62 -19.96
N LYS A 172 15.90 26.06 -21.18
CA LYS A 172 14.85 25.16 -21.62
C LYS A 172 15.25 23.71 -21.38
N SER A 173 14.31 22.88 -20.93
CA SER A 173 14.41 21.44 -21.07
C SER A 173 14.36 21.12 -22.57
N VAL A 174 15.26 20.24 -23.04
CA VAL A 174 15.26 19.75 -24.43
C VAL A 174 13.94 19.06 -24.73
#